data_AF-A0A6A3KL31-F1
#
_entry.id   AF-A0A6A3KL31-F1
#
_cell.length_a   1.000
_cell.length_b   1.000
_cell.length_c   1.000
_cell.angle_alpha   90.00
_cell.angle_beta   90.00
_cell.angle_gamma   90.00
#
_symmetry.space_group_name_H-M   'P 1'
#
loop_
_entity.id
_entity.type
_entity.pdbx_description
1 polymer ?
#
loop_
_entity_poly.entity_id
_entity_poly.type
_entity_poly.pdbx_seq_one_letter_code
_entity_poly.pdbx_strand_id
1 'polypeptide(L)'
;MNTTRYCEWLKELDESMPQQNREVLLLVDNVPPHNDAPVELTHVKVHKLPPNTTAVVQPMNRGFIKCLKDKYKARKQKVEYVL
;
A
#
# COMPACT_ATOMS: atom_id res chain seq x y z
N MET A 1 1.17 -10.28 0.42
CA MET A 1 0.33 -10.19 -0.79
C MET A 1 1.07 -10.90 -1.91
N ASN A 2 0.39 -11.74 -2.69
CA ASN A 2 0.97 -12.37 -3.88
C ASN A 2 0.58 -11.58 -5.13
N THR A 3 1.19 -11.90 -6.27
CA THR A 3 0.97 -11.16 -7.54
C THR A 3 -0.50 -11.15 -7.95
N THR A 4 -1.21 -12.29 -7.84
CA THR A 4 -2.63 -12.38 -8.23
C THR A 4 -3.50 -11.39 -7.46
N ARG A 5 -3.43 -11.39 -6.13
CA ARG A 5 -4.22 -10.46 -5.30
C ARG A 5 -3.83 -9.00 -5.52
N TYR A 6 -2.55 -8.74 -5.79
CA TYR A 6 -2.10 -7.38 -6.11
C TYR A 6 -2.71 -6.88 -7.42
N CYS A 7 -2.75 -7.73 -8.45
CA CYS A 7 -3.34 -7.40 -9.75
C CYS A 7 -4.85 -7.22 -9.68
N GLU A 8 -5.56 -8.07 -8.93
CA GLU A 8 -7.01 -7.92 -8.69
C GLU A 8 -7.30 -6.57 -8.03
N TRP A 9 -6.58 -6.25 -6.95
CA TRP A 9 -6.72 -4.97 -6.28
C TRP A 9 -6.37 -3.76 -7.17
N LEU A 10 -5.35 -3.86 -8.02
CA LEU A 10 -4.99 -2.80 -8.97
C LEU A 10 -6.10 -2.52 -9.98
N LYS A 11 -6.78 -3.57 -10.48
CA LYS A 11 -7.92 -3.41 -11.39
C LYS A 11 -9.08 -2.69 -10.71
N GLU A 12 -9.44 -3.14 -9.52
CA GLU A 12 -10.51 -2.51 -8.74
C GLU A 12 -10.20 -1.03 -8.45
N LEU A 13 -8.93 -0.72 -8.14
CA LEU A 13 -8.50 0.65 -7.95
C LEU A 13 -8.68 1.46 -9.24
N ASP A 14 -8.17 0.98 -10.38
CA ASP A 14 -8.26 1.65 -11.68
C ASP A 14 -9.71 1.92 -12.09
N GLU A 15 -10.59 0.92 -11.97
CA GLU A 15 -12.01 1.03 -12.29
C GLU A 15 -12.76 2.07 -11.44
N SER A 16 -12.27 2.33 -10.22
CA SER A 16 -12.86 3.33 -9.33
C SER A 16 -12.42 4.77 -9.63
N MET A 17 -11.28 4.97 -10.30
CA MET A 17 -10.72 6.31 -10.55
C MET A 17 -11.59 7.18 -11.49
N PRO A 18 -12.18 6.65 -12.58
CA PRO A 18 -13.10 7.42 -13.43
C PRO A 18 -14.31 7.96 -12.66
N GLN A 19 -14.87 7.16 -11.75
CA GLN A 19 -16.03 7.55 -10.94
C GLN A 19 -15.72 8.72 -10.00
N GLN A 20 -14.44 8.89 -9.66
CA GLN A 20 -13.94 10.00 -8.86
C GLN A 20 -13.41 11.15 -9.72
N ASN A 21 -13.42 11.03 -11.05
CA ASN A 21 -12.79 11.93 -12.01
C ASN A 21 -11.30 12.17 -11.70
N ARG A 22 -10.54 11.08 -11.52
CA ARG A 22 -9.12 11.13 -11.14
C ARG A 22 -8.26 10.29 -12.06
N GLU A 23 -7.03 10.73 -12.22
CA GLU A 23 -5.90 9.94 -12.71
C GLU A 23 -4.81 10.02 -11.64
N VAL A 24 -4.21 8.89 -11.29
CA VAL A 24 -3.33 8.81 -10.11
C VAL A 24 -2.01 8.10 -10.40
N LEU A 25 -0.95 8.60 -9.76
CA LEU A 25 0.35 7.94 -9.69
C LEU A 25 0.44 7.14 -8.38
N LEU A 26 0.48 5.82 -8.50
CA LEU A 26 0.67 4.91 -7.37
C LEU A 26 2.15 4.59 -7.18
N LEU A 27 2.73 5.07 -6.09
CA LEU A 27 4.10 4.75 -5.69
C LEU A 27 4.11 3.47 -4.86
N VAL A 28 4.86 2.45 -5.31
CA VAL A 28 4.96 1.16 -4.63
C VAL A 28 6.40 0.77 -4.30
N ASP A 29 6.54 -0.07 -3.28
CA ASP A 29 7.78 -0.77 -2.97
C ASP A 29 8.27 -1.62 -4.16
N ASN A 30 9.59 -1.64 -4.36
CA ASN A 30 10.23 -2.54 -5.31
C ASN A 30 10.41 -3.93 -4.69
N VAL A 31 9.32 -4.69 -4.63
CA VAL A 31 9.27 -6.07 -4.12
C VAL A 31 8.79 -7.04 -5.20
N PRO A 32 9.19 -8.33 -5.14
CA PRO A 32 8.91 -9.30 -6.21
C PRO A 32 7.44 -9.42 -6.64
N PRO A 33 6.43 -9.40 -5.74
CA PRO A 33 5.03 -9.50 -6.15
C PRO A 33 4.54 -8.33 -7.03
N HIS A 34 5.23 -7.19 -7.00
CA HIS A 34 4.88 -6.02 -7.81
C HIS A 34 5.63 -6.02 -9.15
N ASN A 35 6.49 -7.00 -9.42
CA ASN A 35 7.45 -6.85 -10.49
C ASN A 35 6.86 -6.96 -11.90
N ASP A 36 5.78 -7.72 -12.03
CA ASP A 36 5.21 -8.11 -13.32
C ASP A 36 3.68 -8.12 -13.27
N ALA A 37 3.04 -7.04 -12.84
CA ALA A 37 1.59 -6.94 -12.91
C ALA A 37 1.18 -6.91 -14.41
N PRO A 38 0.57 -7.97 -14.97
CA PRO A 38 0.26 -8.06 -16.40
C PRO A 38 -1.08 -7.35 -16.69
N VAL A 39 -1.33 -6.25 -15.98
CA VAL A 39 -2.61 -5.56 -15.97
C VAL A 39 -2.45 -4.25 -16.73
N GLU A 40 -3.23 -4.11 -17.79
CA GLU A 40 -3.43 -2.83 -18.47
C GLU A 40 -4.28 -1.92 -17.58
N LEU A 41 -3.74 -0.76 -17.23
CA LEU A 41 -4.38 0.25 -16.38
C LEU A 41 -4.59 1.52 -17.20
N THR A 42 -5.71 2.20 -16.99
CA THR A 42 -6.10 3.36 -17.79
C THR A 42 -6.05 4.68 -17.03
N HIS A 43 -6.21 4.64 -15.70
CA HIS A 43 -6.29 5.81 -14.82
C HIS A 43 -5.30 5.74 -13.65
N VAL A 44 -4.61 4.61 -13.47
CA VAL A 44 -3.60 4.39 -12.45
C VAL A 44 -2.25 4.12 -13.14
N LYS A 45 -1.28 5.00 -12.90
CA LYS A 45 0.11 4.77 -13.28
C LYS A 45 0.89 4.24 -12.08
N VAL A 46 1.48 3.06 -12.21
CA VAL A 46 2.30 2.46 -11.14
C VAL A 46 3.76 2.86 -11.32
N HIS A 47 4.41 3.33 -10.26
CA HIS A 47 5.85 3.59 -10.23
C HIS A 47 6.51 2.94 -9.03
N LYS A 48 7.57 2.16 -9.29
CA LYS A 48 8.34 1.47 -8.26
C LYS A 48 9.41 2.40 -7.72
N LEU A 49 9.51 2.47 -6.40
CA LEU A 49 10.60 3.18 -5.74
C LEU A 49 11.92 2.42 -5.92
N PRO A 50 13.09 3.09 -5.79
CA PRO A 50 14.37 2.40 -5.84
C PRO A 50 14.47 1.24 -4.82
N PRO A 51 15.23 0.17 -5.12
CA PRO A 51 15.51 -0.85 -4.12
C PRO A 51 16.23 -0.23 -2.91
N ASN A 52 15.96 -0.73 -1.70
CA ASN A 52 16.51 -0.20 -0.43
C ASN A 52 16.20 1.27 -0.14
N THR A 53 15.04 1.76 -0.60
CA THR A 53 14.60 3.11 -0.27
C THR A 53 14.36 3.20 1.25
N THR A 54 15.29 3.86 1.95
CA THR A 54 15.18 4.16 3.38
C THR A 54 13.87 4.89 3.67
N ALA A 55 13.40 4.84 4.93
CA ALA A 55 12.17 5.48 5.42
C ALA A 55 12.04 7.00 5.14
N VAL A 56 13.03 7.60 4.45
CA VAL A 56 13.02 8.97 3.97
C VAL A 56 11.96 9.19 2.89
N VAL A 57 11.87 8.30 1.90
CA VAL A 57 10.97 8.51 0.74
C VAL A 57 9.62 7.84 0.95
N GLN A 58 9.52 6.87 1.86
CA GLN A 58 8.27 6.15 2.11
C GLN A 58 7.50 6.71 3.32
N PRO A 59 6.43 7.48 3.09
CA PRO A 59 5.69 8.12 4.18
C PRO A 59 5.10 7.11 5.16
N MET A 60 4.72 5.94 4.64
CA MET A 60 4.16 4.84 5.41
C MET A 60 5.12 4.33 6.48
N ASN A 61 6.39 4.14 6.10
CA ASN A 61 7.46 3.67 6.99
C ASN A 61 7.94 4.77 7.97
N ARG A 62 7.73 6.05 7.63
CA ARG A 62 8.22 7.19 8.43
C ARG A 62 7.39 7.51 9.68
N GLY A 63 6.14 7.06 9.77
CA GLY A 63 5.35 7.34 10.97
C GLY A 63 3.99 6.66 11.01
N PHE A 64 3.34 6.47 9.86
CA PHE A 64 1.98 5.92 9.84
C PHE A 64 1.92 4.50 10.41
N ILE A 65 2.83 3.62 9.97
CA ILE A 65 2.95 2.25 10.49
C ILE A 65 3.32 2.25 11.97
N LYS A 66 4.22 3.14 12.40
CA LYS A 66 4.61 3.25 13.82
C LYS A 66 3.41 3.65 14.68
N CYS A 67 2.69 4.71 14.31
CA CYS A 67 1.50 5.17 15.01
C CYS A 67 0.42 4.08 15.09
N LEU A 68 0.21 3.33 14.01
CA LEU A 68 -0.73 2.22 13.98
C LEU A 68 -0.31 1.09 14.94
N LYS A 69 0.97 0.69 14.92
CA LYS A 69 1.53 -0.33 15.82
C LYS A 69 1.43 0.09 17.29
N ASP A 70 1.72 1.35 17.60
CA ASP A 70 1.64 1.87 18.96
C ASP A 70 0.18 1.85 19.47
N LYS A 71 -0.78 2.31 18.64
CA LYS A 71 -2.22 2.25 18.97
C LYS A 71 -2.71 0.82 19.18
N TYR A 72 -2.27 -0.12 18.33
CA TYR A 72 -2.64 -1.53 18.47
C TYR A 72 -2.12 -2.13 19.78
N LYS A 73 -0.85 -1.88 20.13
CA LYS A 73 -0.25 -2.34 21.39
C LYS A 73 -0.98 -1.79 22.62
N ALA A 74 -1.28 -0.49 22.62
CA ALA A 74 -2.01 0.14 23.72
C ALA A 74 -3.42 -0.47 23.89
N ARG A 75 -4.12 -0.78 22.80
CA ARG A 75 -5.41 -1.48 22.85
C ARG A 75 -5.27 -2.92 23.36
N LYS A 76 -4.28 -3.67 22.87
CA LYS A 76 -4.03 -5.05 23.29
C LYS A 76 -3.74 -5.12 24.80
N GLN A 77 -2.88 -4.25 25.31
CA GLN A 77 -2.57 -4.18 26.74
C GLN A 77 -3.81 -3.88 27.58
N LYS A 78 -4.68 -2.95 27.15
CA LYS A 78 -5.94 -2.68 27.86
C LYS A 78 -6.88 -3.88 27.93
N VAL A 79 -6.89 -4.77 26.93
CA VAL A 79 -7.71 -5.98 26.94
C VAL A 79 -7.13 -7.04 27.90
N GLU A 80 -5.82 -7.08 28.07
CA GLU A 80 -5.12 -8.01 28.96
C GLU A 80 -5.25 -7.65 30.46
N TYR A 81 -5.52 -6.38 30.80
CA TYR A 81 -5.80 -5.94 32.18
C TYR A 81 -7.28 -6.00 32.58
N VAL A 82 -8.18 -6.36 31.66
CA VAL A 82 -9.64 -6.45 31.88
C VAL A 82 -10.11 -7.93 31.92
N LEU A 83 -9.17 -8.87 31.87
CA LEU A 83 -9.34 -10.30 32.19
C LEU A 83 -8.51 -10.63 33.44
#